data_AF-A0A9P3BPB6-F1
#
_entry.id   AF-A0A9P3BPB6-F1
#
_cell.length_a   1.000
_cell.length_b   1.000
_cell.length_c   1.000
_cell.angle_alpha   90.00
_cell.angle_beta   90.00
_cell.angle_gamma   90.00
#
_symmetry.space_group_name_H-M   'P 1'
#
loop_
_entity.id
_entity.type
_entity.pdbx_description
1 polymer ?
#
loop_
_entity_poly.entity_id
_entity_poly.type
_entity_poly.pdbx_seq_one_letter_code
_entity_poly.pdbx_strand_id
1 'polypeptide(L)' 'MAELSKEAIILIVIVGCVVSVLIGYSIHFISTNGFRDDQTEEEMTYEQKEYMRSLRLKNMEMLAGQARVKISRDP' A
#
# COMPACT_ATOMS: atom_id res chain seq x y z
N MET A 1 -21.70 17.70 44.40
CA MET A 1 -21.44 17.38 42.98
C MET A 1 -20.90 18.65 42.35
N ALA A 2 -19.73 18.63 41.73
CA ALA A 2 -19.14 19.83 41.17
C ALA A 2 -20.05 20.38 40.05
N GLU A 3 -20.58 21.59 40.21
CA GLU A 3 -21.28 22.28 39.13
C GLU A 3 -20.24 22.74 38.11
N LEU A 4 -20.06 21.96 37.04
CA LEU A 4 -19.27 22.39 35.90
C LEU A 4 -20.01 23.51 35.15
N SER A 5 -19.27 24.55 34.74
CA SER A 5 -19.82 25.56 33.84
C SER A 5 -20.22 24.91 32.49
N LYS A 6 -21.23 25.49 31.82
CA LYS A 6 -21.68 25.02 30.51
C LYS A 6 -20.53 24.97 29.50
N GLU A 7 -19.61 25.93 29.58
CA GLU A 7 -18.42 26.01 28.73
C GLU A 7 -17.49 24.81 28.95
N ALA A 8 -17.27 24.42 30.21
CA ALA A 8 -16.44 23.27 30.55
C ALA A 8 -17.07 21.95 30.06
N ILE A 9 -18.40 21.82 30.12
CA ILE A 9 -19.11 20.66 29.56
C ILE A 9 -18.90 20.57 28.05
N ILE A 10 -19.04 21.68 27.32
CA ILE A 10 -18.85 21.72 25.87
C ILE A 10 -17.40 21.32 25.50
N LEU A 11 -16.42 21.84 26.24
CA LEU A 11 -15.01 21.52 26.02
C LEU A 11 -14.75 20.01 26.22
N ILE A 12 -15.29 19.42 27.29
CA ILE A 12 -15.15 17.98 27.55
C ILE A 12 -15.75 17.14 26.41
N VAL A 13 -16.90 17.54 25.88
CA VAL A 13 -17.51 16.84 24.74
C VAL A 13 -16.62 16.90 23.50
N ILE A 14 -16.10 18.09 23.18
CA ILE A 14 -15.20 18.27 22.03
C ILE A 14 -13.95 17.41 22.19
N VAL A 15 -13.30 17.47 23.37
CA VAL A 15 -12.12 16.66 23.66
C VAL A 15 -12.44 15.17 23.58
N GLY A 16 -13.58 14.74 24.12
CA GLY A 16 -14.06 13.37 24.02
C GLY A 16 -14.20 12.91 22.57
N CYS A 17 -14.81 13.73 21.70
CA CYS A 17 -14.92 13.43 20.28
C CYS A 17 -13.55 13.28 19.59
N VAL A 18 -12.61 14.19 19.87
CA VAL A 18 -11.25 14.13 19.30
C VAL A 18 -10.54 12.85 19.75
N VAL A 19 -10.60 12.53 21.04
CA VAL A 19 -9.99 11.32 21.60
C VAL A 19 -10.61 10.06 20.99
N SER A 20 -11.93 9.99 20.84
CA SER A 20 -12.60 8.84 20.20
C SER A 20 -12.15 8.63 18.74
N VAL A 21 -11.98 9.70 17.97
CA VAL A 21 -11.45 9.62 16.59
C VAL A 21 -10.02 9.09 16.57
N LEU A 22 -9.15 9.58 17.47
CA LEU A 22 -7.76 9.13 17.56
C LEU A 22 -7.64 7.67 17.99
N ILE A 23 -8.48 7.22 18.94
CA ILE A 23 -8.56 5.82 19.34
C ILE A 23 -9.04 4.96 18.16
N GLY A 24 -10.10 5.38 17.46
CA GLY A 24 -10.59 4.68 16.26
C GLY A 24 -9.51 4.53 15.19
N TYR A 25 -8.75 5.60 14.94
CA TYR A 25 -7.61 5.56 14.01
C TYR A 25 -6.51 4.61 14.49
N SER A 26 -6.20 4.59 15.78
CA SER A 26 -5.18 3.70 16.35
C SER A 26 -5.59 2.24 16.25
N ILE A 27 -6.85 1.92 16.53
CA ILE A 27 -7.41 0.57 16.36
C ILE A 27 -7.39 0.18 14.88
N HIS A 28 -7.81 1.06 13.99
CA HIS A 28 -7.75 0.81 12.55
C HIS A 28 -6.31 0.54 12.10
N PHE A 29 -5.35 1.36 12.54
CA PHE A 29 -3.93 1.19 12.25
C PHE A 29 -3.40 -0.15 12.77
N ILE A 30 -3.72 -0.55 14.00
CA ILE A 30 -3.29 -1.85 14.54
C ILE A 30 -3.97 -3.01 13.79
N SER A 31 -5.27 -2.91 13.51
CA SER A 31 -6.04 -3.95 12.82
C SER A 31 -5.62 -4.14 11.37
N THR A 32 -5.19 -3.07 10.70
CA THR A 32 -4.71 -3.11 9.31
C THR A 32 -3.19 -3.26 9.21
N ASN A 33 -2.50 -3.28 10.37
CA ASN A 33 -1.04 -3.36 10.50
C ASN A 33 -0.31 -2.16 9.86
N GLY A 34 -0.89 -0.98 9.99
CA GLY A 34 -0.58 0.24 9.24
C GLY A 34 -1.34 0.25 7.93
N PHE A 35 -1.43 1.41 7.27
CA PHE A 35 -1.80 1.45 5.86
C PHE A 35 -0.71 0.74 5.05
N ARG A 36 -0.69 -0.59 5.12
CA ARG A 36 0.12 -1.44 4.27
C ARG A 36 -0.47 -1.30 2.87
N ASP A 37 0.07 -0.33 2.15
CA ASP A 37 0.19 -0.40 0.69
C ASP A 37 1.14 -1.53 0.26
N ASP A 38 1.55 -2.36 1.21
CA ASP A 38 1.84 -3.76 0.98
C ASP A 38 0.48 -4.43 0.62
N GLN A 39 0.00 -4.37 -0.62
CA GLN A 39 0.56 -5.21 -1.67
C GLN A 39 1.68 -6.05 -1.10
N THR A 40 1.31 -7.04 -0.28
CA THR A 40 2.13 -8.22 -0.05
C THR A 40 2.81 -8.45 -1.39
N GLU A 41 4.13 -8.23 -1.47
CA GLU A 41 4.90 -8.77 -2.57
C GLU A 41 4.66 -10.27 -2.40
N GLU A 42 3.58 -10.79 -3.02
CA GLU A 42 3.37 -12.21 -3.13
C GLU A 42 4.65 -12.65 -3.81
N GLU A 43 5.50 -13.33 -3.03
CA GLU A 43 6.76 -13.81 -3.55
C GLU A 43 6.39 -14.70 -4.73
N MET A 44 6.57 -14.15 -5.94
CA MET A 44 6.19 -14.86 -7.14
C MET A 44 6.88 -16.22 -7.11
N THR A 45 6.10 -17.27 -7.30
CA THR A 45 6.62 -18.64 -7.36
C THR A 45 7.71 -18.69 -8.43
N TYR A 46 8.70 -19.57 -8.26
CA TYR A 46 9.81 -19.72 -9.22
C TYR A 46 9.31 -19.82 -10.67
N GLU A 47 8.25 -20.60 -10.91
CA GLU A 47 7.62 -20.74 -12.23
C GLU A 47 7.04 -19.42 -12.76
N GLN A 48 6.41 -18.61 -11.90
CA GLN A 48 5.87 -17.31 -12.29
C GLN A 48 7.00 -16.33 -12.64
N LYS A 49 8.11 -16.36 -11.89
CA LYS A 49 9.31 -15.55 -12.18
C LYS A 49 9.93 -15.94 -13.51
N GLU A 50 10.07 -17.23 -13.77
CA GLU A 50 10.60 -17.76 -15.03
C GLU A 50 9.68 -17.43 -16.22
N TYR A 51 8.37 -17.60 -16.05
CA TYR A 51 7.37 -17.21 -17.05
C TYR A 51 7.49 -15.72 -17.40
N MET A 52 7.51 -14.83 -16.41
CA MET A 52 7.62 -13.39 -16.63
C MET A 52 8.94 -13.00 -17.31
N ARG A 53 10.05 -13.68 -16.98
CA ARG A 53 11.33 -13.50 -17.68
C ARG A 53 11.22 -13.90 -19.15
N SER A 54 10.64 -15.07 -19.43
CA SER A 54 10.46 -15.56 -20.79
C SER A 54 9.58 -14.62 -21.64
N LEU A 55 8.51 -14.09 -21.03
CA LEU A 55 7.59 -13.15 -21.67
C LEU A 55 8.28 -11.83 -22.00
N ARG A 56 9.09 -11.29 -21.07
CA ARG A 56 9.88 -10.07 -21.31
C ARG A 56 10.83 -10.23 -22.49
N LEU A 57 11.53 -11.35 -22.59
CA LEU A 57 12.45 -11.62 -23.69
C LEU A 57 11.72 -11.71 -25.03
N LYS A 58 10.59 -12.43 -25.10
CA LYS A 58 9.76 -12.52 -26.32
C LYS A 58 9.24 -11.15 -26.76
N ASN A 59 8.76 -10.35 -25.82
CA ASN A 59 8.25 -9.02 -26.13
C ASN A 59 9.35 -8.10 -26.64
N MET A 60 10.53 -8.15 -26.03
CA MET A 60 11.70 -7.39 -26.47
C MET A 60 12.16 -7.80 -27.88
N GLU A 61 12.14 -9.10 -28.21
CA GLU A 61 12.44 -9.61 -29.55
C GLU A 61 11.41 -9.13 -30.59
N MET A 62 10.12 -9.16 -30.25
CA MET A 62 9.06 -8.63 -31.11
C MET A 62 9.26 -7.12 -31.38
N LEU A 63 9.54 -6.34 -30.33
CA LEU A 63 9.79 -4.90 -30.44
C LEU A 63 11.06 -4.60 -31.25
N ALA A 64 12.11 -5.40 -31.08
CA ALA A 64 13.34 -5.30 -31.87
C ALA A 64 13.08 -5.56 -33.36
N GLY A 65 12.28 -6.58 -33.67
CA GLY A 65 11.85 -6.89 -35.04
C GLY A 65 11.03 -5.75 -35.67
N GLN A 66 10.10 -5.17 -34.91
CA GLN A 66 9.31 -4.01 -35.35
C GLN A 66 10.18 -2.76 -35.57
N ALA A 67 11.14 -2.51 -34.68
CA ALA A 67 12.06 -1.38 -34.77
C ALA A 67 13.18 -1.58 -35.80
N ARG A 68 13.30 -2.76 -36.42
CA ARG A 68 14.44 -3.19 -37.25
C ARG A 68 15.80 -3.04 -36.55
N VAL A 69 15.82 -3.09 -35.22
CA VAL A 69 17.05 -3.02 -34.42
C VAL A 69 17.47 -4.44 -34.08
N LYS A 70 18.68 -4.84 -34.47
CA LYS A 70 19.26 -6.14 -34.07
C LYS A 70 19.72 -6.02 -32.62
N ILE A 71 19.07 -6.74 -31.70
CA ILE A 71 19.58 -6.89 -30.33
C ILE A 71 20.75 -7.87 -30.38
N SER A 72 21.97 -7.36 -30.12
CA SER A 72 23.15 -8.21 -29.98
C SER A 72 23.02 -9.01 -28.67
N ARG A 73 22.92 -10.34 -28.79
CA ARG A 73 23.15 -11.24 -27.67
C ARG A 73 24.65 -11.49 -27.61
N ASP A 74 25.36 -10.78 -26.75
CA ASP A 74 26.71 -11.19 -26.39
C ASP A 74 26.64 -12.33 -25.35
N PRO A 75 27.50 -13.36 -25.51
CA PRO A 75 27.49 -14.58 -24.70
C PRO A 75 27.97 -14.38 -23.25
#